data_AF-A0A563DLN2-F1
#
_entry.id   AF-A0A563DLN2-F1
#
_cell.length_a   1.000
_cell.length_b   1.000
_cell.length_c   1.000
_cell.angle_alpha   90.00
_cell.angle_beta   90.00
_cell.angle_gamma   90.00
#
_symmetry.space_group_name_H-M   'P 1'
#
loop_
_entity.id
_entity.type
_entity.pdbx_description
1 polymer ?
#
loop_
_entity_poly.entity_id
_entity_poly.type
_entity_poly.pdbx_seq_one_letter_code
_entity_poly.pdbx_strand_id
1 'polypeptide(L)'
;MKEYKFYGVDFKTELKLAIIVGLIFIILWPAFIFFYYKLSGLEYLRWIPKSVFFGAMIIALAIALISLHFLGKKFRKLWLLQIKDKKILIEYNKKKKEINLDQIIKIIINGGSELRYFTIITSIEKIKIRLGTGVLAPFSKKKDLEEIDYFTKQLQPYLNQNFIKNDRRVRLSPPGTIKLTYTRKT
;
A
#
# COMPACT_ATOMS: atom_id res chain seq x y z
N MET A 1 17.92 22.40 4.49
CA MET A 1 16.90 21.80 3.61
C MET A 1 16.83 20.31 3.92
N LYS A 2 15.66 19.77 4.30
CA LYS A 2 15.57 18.37 4.78
C LYS A 2 14.98 17.48 3.69
N GLU A 3 15.68 16.38 3.43
CA GLU A 3 15.27 15.32 2.52
C GLU A 3 14.68 14.15 3.31
N TYR A 4 13.51 13.67 2.87
CA TYR A 4 12.82 12.55 3.50
C TYR A 4 12.99 11.31 2.62
N LYS A 5 13.66 10.29 3.17
CA LYS A 5 13.93 9.03 2.48
C LYS A 5 13.13 7.92 3.12
N PHE A 6 12.34 7.21 2.32
CA PHE A 6 11.58 6.08 2.83
C PHE A 6 11.30 5.04 1.75
N TYR A 7 11.10 3.80 2.17
CA TYR A 7 10.63 2.73 1.29
C TYR A 7 9.10 2.68 1.21
N GLY A 8 8.58 2.45 0.00
CA GLY A 8 7.16 2.25 -0.24
C GLY A 8 6.90 1.74 -1.66
N VAL A 9 5.64 1.55 -2.01
CA VAL A 9 5.22 1.13 -3.35
C VAL A 9 4.25 2.14 -3.96
N ASP A 10 4.31 2.34 -5.27
CA ASP A 10 3.24 3.02 -5.98
C ASP A 10 2.08 2.06 -6.27
N PHE A 11 0.92 2.64 -6.59
CA PHE A 11 -0.29 1.90 -6.87
C PHE A 11 -0.15 0.86 -8.00
N LYS A 12 0.66 1.10 -9.04
CA LYS A 12 0.82 0.12 -10.12
C LYS A 12 1.58 -1.11 -9.63
N THR A 13 2.62 -0.91 -8.83
CA THR A 13 3.36 -2.01 -8.21
C THR A 13 2.51 -2.77 -7.19
N GLU A 14 1.73 -2.06 -6.38
CA GLU A 14 0.77 -2.67 -5.44
C GLU A 14 -0.24 -3.57 -6.16
N LEU A 15 -0.86 -3.08 -7.24
CA LEU A 15 -1.81 -3.85 -8.03
C LEU A 15 -1.14 -5.08 -8.66
N LYS A 16 0.08 -4.93 -9.19
CA LYS A 16 0.85 -6.05 -9.75
C LYS A 16 1.12 -7.13 -8.70
N LEU A 17 1.49 -6.73 -7.47
CA LEU A 17 1.69 -7.67 -6.36
C LEU A 17 0.39 -8.40 -5.99
N ALA A 18 -0.72 -7.66 -5.89
CA ALA A 18 -2.03 -8.24 -5.58
C ALA A 18 -2.45 -9.29 -6.63
N ILE A 19 -2.25 -8.99 -7.92
CA ILE A 19 -2.54 -9.93 -9.01
C ILE A 19 -1.66 -11.18 -8.92
N ILE A 20 -0.34 -11.02 -8.74
CA ILE A 20 0.59 -12.16 -8.66
C ILE A 20 0.20 -13.07 -7.48
N VAL A 21 -0.03 -12.49 -6.30
CA VAL A 21 -0.38 -13.25 -5.10
C VAL A 21 -1.75 -13.91 -5.23
N GLY A 22 -2.72 -13.22 -5.85
CA GLY A 22 -4.03 -13.79 -6.18
C GLY A 22 -3.93 -14.99 -7.12
N LEU A 23 -3.10 -14.91 -8.15
CA LEU A 23 -2.85 -16.03 -9.07
C LEU A 23 -2.18 -17.22 -8.37
N ILE A 24 -1.18 -16.96 -7.52
CA ILE A 24 -0.55 -18.02 -6.70
C ILE A 24 -1.62 -18.76 -5.89
N PHE A 25 -2.51 -18.02 -5.22
CA PHE A 25 -3.60 -18.61 -4.44
C PHE A 25 -4.56 -19.43 -5.32
N ILE A 26 -5.05 -18.85 -6.41
CA ILE A 26 -6.03 -19.47 -7.32
C ILE A 26 -5.47 -20.75 -7.97
N ILE A 27 -4.16 -20.84 -8.19
CA ILE A 27 -3.51 -22.03 -8.76
C ILE A 27 -3.25 -23.07 -7.67
N LEU A 28 -2.67 -22.67 -6.54
CA LEU A 28 -2.27 -23.61 -5.49
C LEU A 28 -3.45 -24.27 -4.79
N TRP A 29 -4.55 -23.53 -4.60
CA TRP A 29 -5.73 -24.05 -3.91
C TRP A 29 -6.33 -25.29 -4.59
N PRO A 30 -6.72 -25.26 -5.88
CA PRO A 30 -7.18 -26.45 -6.59
C PRO A 30 -6.07 -27.48 -6.78
N ALA A 31 -4.81 -27.06 -6.94
CA ALA A 31 -3.69 -28.00 -7.03
C ALA A 31 -3.56 -28.86 -5.76
N PHE A 32 -3.66 -28.28 -4.56
CA PHE A 32 -3.63 -29.05 -3.32
C PHE A 32 -4.78 -30.03 -3.19
N ILE A 33 -5.99 -29.64 -3.62
CA ILE A 33 -7.13 -30.55 -3.68
C ILE A 33 -6.80 -31.70 -4.64
N PHE A 34 -6.33 -31.40 -5.86
CA PHE A 34 -5.94 -32.42 -6.84
C PHE A 34 -4.87 -33.38 -6.31
N PHE A 35 -3.82 -32.86 -5.67
CA PHE A 35 -2.75 -33.66 -5.06
C PHE A 35 -3.28 -34.57 -3.95
N TYR A 36 -4.21 -34.07 -3.11
CA TYR A 36 -4.86 -34.90 -2.11
C TYR A 36 -5.57 -36.10 -2.74
N TYR A 37 -6.39 -35.89 -3.77
CA TYR A 37 -7.10 -36.98 -4.46
C TYR A 37 -6.12 -38.00 -5.06
N LYS A 38 -5.05 -37.52 -5.71
CA LYS A 38 -4.03 -38.39 -6.31
C LYS A 38 -3.29 -39.22 -5.26
N LEU A 39 -2.96 -38.63 -4.12
CA LEU A 39 -2.26 -39.32 -3.02
C LEU A 39 -3.18 -40.30 -2.27
N SER A 40 -4.47 -39.99 -2.16
CA SER A 40 -5.47 -40.84 -1.52
C SER A 40 -6.04 -41.93 -2.43
N GLY A 41 -5.59 -42.03 -3.69
CA GLY A 41 -6.08 -43.03 -4.65
C GLY A 41 -7.56 -42.86 -5.01
N LEU A 42 -8.11 -41.65 -4.90
CA LEU A 42 -9.51 -41.37 -5.17
C LEU A 42 -9.70 -41.06 -6.66
N GLU A 43 -10.52 -41.86 -7.35
CA GLU A 43 -10.68 -41.78 -8.81
C GLU A 43 -11.46 -40.56 -9.30
N TYR A 44 -12.34 -39.97 -8.46
CA TYR A 44 -13.25 -38.89 -8.90
C TYR A 44 -13.37 -37.75 -7.87
N LEU A 45 -13.32 -36.51 -8.36
CA LEU A 45 -13.58 -35.25 -7.64
C LEU A 45 -15.07 -35.05 -7.26
N ARG A 46 -15.78 -36.13 -6.94
CA ARG A 46 -17.24 -36.13 -6.78
C ARG A 46 -17.68 -35.60 -5.42
N TRP A 47 -16.87 -35.81 -4.38
CA TRP A 47 -17.16 -35.38 -3.00
C TRP A 47 -15.89 -34.88 -2.32
N ILE A 48 -15.67 -33.56 -2.29
CA ILE A 48 -14.55 -32.94 -1.57
C ILE A 48 -14.95 -32.80 -0.10
N PRO A 49 -14.27 -33.48 0.84
CA PRO A 49 -14.53 -33.26 2.26
C PRO A 49 -14.27 -31.80 2.61
N LYS A 50 -15.16 -31.18 3.42
CA LYS A 50 -15.02 -29.77 3.82
C LYS A 50 -13.66 -29.48 4.46
N SER A 51 -13.14 -30.43 5.24
CA SER A 51 -11.81 -30.34 5.86
C SER A 51 -10.68 -30.21 4.83
N VAL A 52 -10.74 -30.96 3.73
CA VAL A 52 -9.75 -30.90 2.64
C VAL A 52 -9.87 -29.58 1.90
N PHE A 53 -11.09 -29.15 1.57
CA PHE A 53 -11.33 -27.89 0.87
C PHE A 53 -10.78 -26.68 1.64
N PHE A 54 -11.13 -26.57 2.94
CA PHE A 54 -10.67 -25.47 3.80
C PHE A 54 -9.20 -25.63 4.20
N GLY A 55 -8.71 -26.85 4.38
CA GLY A 55 -7.30 -27.12 4.64
C GLY A 55 -6.41 -26.67 3.48
N ALA A 56 -6.76 -27.05 2.25
CA ALA A 56 -6.09 -26.59 1.03
C ALA A 56 -6.14 -25.06 0.88
N MET A 57 -7.28 -24.45 1.23
CA MET A 57 -7.45 -23.00 1.20
C MET A 57 -6.49 -22.29 2.16
N ILE A 58 -6.39 -22.78 3.41
CA ILE A 58 -5.49 -22.19 4.43
C ILE A 58 -4.03 -22.34 4.03
N ILE A 59 -3.63 -23.51 3.52
CA ILE A 59 -2.25 -23.74 3.06
C ILE A 59 -1.92 -22.84 1.87
N ALA A 60 -2.80 -22.77 0.87
CA ALA A 60 -2.61 -21.87 -0.27
C ALA A 60 -2.53 -20.40 0.16
N LEU A 61 -3.37 -19.97 1.10
CA LEU A 61 -3.34 -18.62 1.66
C LEU A 61 -2.02 -18.34 2.39
N ALA A 62 -1.54 -19.28 3.21
CA ALA A 62 -0.26 -19.14 3.90
C ALA A 62 0.89 -18.96 2.92
N ILE A 63 0.96 -19.78 1.87
CA ILE A 63 1.99 -19.67 0.82
C ILE A 63 1.86 -18.34 0.06
N ALA A 64 0.64 -17.91 -0.25
CA ALA A 64 0.38 -16.63 -0.89
C ALA A 64 0.86 -15.44 -0.02
N LEU A 65 0.60 -15.47 1.29
CA LEU A 65 1.06 -14.43 2.23
C LEU A 65 2.57 -14.42 2.41
N ILE A 66 3.20 -15.59 2.48
CA ILE A 66 4.68 -15.70 2.50
C ILE A 66 5.25 -15.12 1.21
N SER A 67 4.67 -15.45 0.06
CA SER A 67 5.08 -14.91 -1.24
C SER A 67 4.91 -13.38 -1.28
N LEU A 68 3.80 -12.85 -0.75
CA LEU A 68 3.58 -11.42 -0.63
C LEU A 68 4.68 -10.74 0.20
N HIS A 69 5.15 -11.37 1.27
CA HIS A 69 6.23 -10.83 2.10
C HIS A 69 7.54 -10.69 1.34
N PHE A 70 7.94 -11.76 0.63
CA PHE A 70 9.17 -11.73 -0.17
C PHE A 70 9.06 -10.78 -1.36
N LEU A 71 7.95 -10.86 -2.11
CA LEU A 71 7.73 -10.01 -3.27
C LEU A 71 7.57 -8.54 -2.87
N GLY A 72 6.85 -8.25 -1.78
CA GLY A 72 6.69 -6.90 -1.25
C GLY A 72 8.03 -6.24 -0.93
N LYS A 73 8.94 -6.97 -0.27
CA LYS A 73 10.31 -6.49 0.00
C LYS A 73 11.15 -6.34 -1.27
N LYS A 74 10.93 -7.18 -2.29
CA LYS A 74 11.66 -7.12 -3.57
C LYS A 74 11.21 -5.95 -4.45
N PHE A 75 9.91 -5.65 -4.45
CA PHE A 75 9.31 -4.64 -5.34
C PHE A 75 9.16 -3.25 -4.71
N ARG A 76 9.51 -3.08 -3.42
CA ARG A 76 9.56 -1.76 -2.78
C ARG A 76 10.53 -0.83 -3.52
N LYS A 77 10.19 0.45 -3.52
CA LYS A 77 10.94 1.52 -4.16
C LYS A 77 11.41 2.49 -3.09
N LEU A 78 12.61 3.04 -3.27
CA LEU A 78 13.08 4.16 -2.48
C LEU A 78 12.43 5.44 -3.01
N TRP A 79 11.78 6.18 -2.12
CA TRP A 79 11.19 7.48 -2.40
C TRP A 79 12.00 8.55 -1.68
N LEU A 80 12.26 9.63 -2.39
CA LEU A 80 12.85 10.85 -1.85
C LEU A 80 11.84 11.98 -2.02
N LEU A 81 11.46 12.61 -0.91
CA LEU A 81 10.61 13.80 -0.91
C LEU A 81 11.39 14.99 -0.34
N GLN A 82 11.21 16.16 -0.95
CA GLN A 82 11.75 17.42 -0.45
C GLN A 82 10.73 18.54 -0.65
N ILE A 83 10.73 19.52 0.26
CA ILE A 83 9.98 20.77 0.09
C ILE A 83 11.00 21.89 -0.15
N LYS A 84 10.89 22.58 -1.28
CA LYS A 84 11.77 23.69 -1.67
C LYS A 84 10.96 24.80 -2.33
N ASP A 85 11.07 26.03 -1.84
CA ASP A 85 10.57 27.25 -2.51
C ASP A 85 9.13 27.14 -3.07
N LYS A 86 8.22 26.53 -2.29
CA LYS A 86 6.82 26.22 -2.65
C LYS A 86 6.63 25.09 -3.66
N LYS A 87 7.55 24.14 -3.72
CA LYS A 87 7.47 22.95 -4.57
C LYS A 87 7.74 21.70 -3.76
N ILE A 88 7.12 20.59 -4.17
CA ILE A 88 7.44 19.25 -3.70
C ILE A 88 8.28 18.58 -4.78
N LEU A 89 9.51 18.25 -4.45
CA LEU A 89 10.38 17.43 -5.29
C LEU A 89 10.18 15.96 -4.89
N ILE A 90 9.94 15.12 -5.88
CA ILE A 90 9.66 13.69 -5.72
C ILE A 90 10.62 12.92 -6.63
N GLU A 91 11.41 12.02 -6.04
CA GLU A 91 12.26 11.12 -6.79
C GLU A 91 11.99 9.65 -6.43
N TYR A 92 11.83 8.82 -7.45
CA TYR A 92 11.66 7.37 -7.33
C TYR A 92 12.05 6.69 -8.65
N ASN A 93 12.71 5.53 -8.59
CA ASN A 93 13.10 4.75 -9.79
C ASN A 93 13.79 5.59 -10.90
N LYS A 94 14.72 6.47 -10.54
CA LYS A 94 15.40 7.42 -11.45
C LYS A 94 14.46 8.44 -12.14
N LYS A 95 13.18 8.49 -11.76
CA LYS A 95 12.24 9.52 -12.19
C LYS A 95 12.27 10.64 -11.17
N LYS A 96 12.45 11.87 -11.65
CA LYS A 96 12.35 13.09 -10.85
C LYS A 96 11.09 13.83 -11.28
N LYS A 97 10.36 14.35 -10.31
CA LYS A 97 9.17 15.15 -10.52
C LYS A 97 9.19 16.34 -9.59
N GLU A 98 8.67 17.43 -10.09
CA GLU A 98 8.52 18.68 -9.37
C GLU A 98 7.08 19.11 -9.47
N ILE A 99 6.44 19.30 -8.31
CA ILE A 99 5.05 19.70 -8.22
C ILE A 99 5.02 21.02 -7.48
N ASN A 100 4.58 22.09 -8.15
CA ASN A 100 4.34 23.34 -7.46
C ASN A 100 3.16 23.16 -6.51
N LEU A 101 3.27 23.70 -5.30
CA LEU A 101 2.25 23.52 -4.27
C LEU A 101 0.88 24.10 -4.68
N ASP A 102 0.89 25.15 -5.49
CA ASP A 102 -0.28 25.77 -6.10
C ASP A 102 -0.92 24.92 -7.22
N GLN A 103 -0.29 23.85 -7.70
CA GLN A 103 -0.91 22.92 -8.65
C GLN A 103 -1.66 21.79 -7.94
N ILE A 104 -1.47 21.66 -6.62
CA ILE A 104 -2.08 20.59 -5.83
C ILE A 104 -3.54 20.95 -5.58
N ILE A 105 -4.44 20.09 -6.07
CA ILE A 105 -5.88 20.21 -5.85
C ILE A 105 -6.25 19.50 -4.54
N LYS A 106 -5.60 18.37 -4.25
CA LYS A 106 -5.97 17.54 -3.11
C LYS A 106 -4.79 16.71 -2.60
N ILE A 107 -4.68 16.63 -1.27
CA ILE A 107 -3.78 15.70 -0.57
C ILE A 107 -4.59 14.79 0.33
N ILE A 108 -4.30 13.49 0.29
CA ILE A 108 -4.93 12.48 1.15
C ILE A 108 -3.83 11.77 1.93
N ILE A 109 -3.94 11.82 3.25
CA ILE A 109 -3.11 11.07 4.19
C ILE A 109 -4.05 10.14 4.93
N ASN A 110 -3.89 8.84 4.73
CA ASN A 110 -4.75 7.83 5.35
C ASN A 110 -3.90 6.72 5.95
N GLY A 111 -4.24 6.22 7.14
CA GLY A 111 -3.52 5.10 7.71
C GLY A 111 -3.68 4.95 9.21
N GLY A 112 -3.14 3.85 9.72
CA GLY A 112 -3.08 3.50 11.15
C GLY A 112 -1.63 3.10 11.51
N SER A 113 -1.38 2.60 12.72
CA SER A 113 -0.02 2.34 13.24
C SER A 113 0.95 1.65 12.26
N GLU A 114 0.48 0.76 11.39
CA GLU A 114 1.31 -0.05 10.50
C GLU A 114 1.20 0.30 9.00
N LEU A 115 0.43 1.33 8.65
CA LEU A 115 0.10 1.60 7.26
C LEU A 115 -0.06 3.10 7.01
N ARG A 116 0.48 3.59 5.89
CA ARG A 116 0.23 4.93 5.38
C ARG A 116 -0.06 4.87 3.88
N TYR A 117 -1.09 5.61 3.47
CA TYR A 117 -1.36 5.97 2.11
C TYR A 117 -1.18 7.47 2.00
N PHE A 118 -0.20 7.88 1.21
CA PHE A 118 0.05 9.26 0.89
C PHE A 118 -0.32 9.50 -0.57
N THR A 119 -1.24 10.41 -0.83
CA THR A 119 -1.70 10.74 -2.19
C THR A 119 -1.62 12.23 -2.43
N ILE A 120 -0.98 12.61 -3.54
CA ILE A 120 -1.01 13.97 -4.10
C ILE A 120 -1.81 13.93 -5.40
N ILE A 121 -2.75 14.85 -5.56
CA ILE A 121 -3.58 15.00 -6.76
C ILE A 121 -3.41 16.42 -7.28
N THR A 122 -2.98 16.54 -8.53
CA THR A 122 -2.96 17.78 -9.31
C THR A 122 -4.02 17.72 -10.42
N SER A 123 -4.11 18.75 -11.25
CA SER A 123 -4.98 18.73 -12.45
C SER A 123 -4.52 17.72 -13.50
N ILE A 124 -3.22 17.41 -13.52
CA ILE A 124 -2.59 16.60 -14.57
C ILE A 124 -2.39 15.15 -14.10
N GLU A 125 -2.07 14.96 -12.82
CA GLU A 125 -1.67 13.64 -12.35
C GLU A 125 -2.04 13.33 -10.91
N LYS A 126 -1.92 12.04 -10.59
CA LYS A 126 -2.18 11.47 -9.28
C LYS A 126 -1.03 10.59 -8.85
N ILE A 127 -0.33 10.99 -7.80
CA ILE A 127 0.75 10.22 -7.18
C ILE A 127 0.19 9.56 -5.93
N LYS A 128 0.26 8.23 -5.87
CA LYS A 128 -0.14 7.42 -4.72
C LYS A 128 1.05 6.62 -4.24
N ILE A 129 1.35 6.73 -2.96
CA ILE A 129 2.42 6.00 -2.28
C ILE A 129 1.80 5.24 -1.11
N ARG A 130 2.02 3.93 -1.08
CA ARG A 130 1.64 3.06 0.03
C ARG A 130 2.90 2.64 0.79
N LEU A 131 2.89 2.87 2.09
CA LEU A 131 3.89 2.39 3.04
C LEU A 131 3.20 1.43 4.00
N GLY A 132 3.88 0.36 4.38
CA GLY A 132 3.34 -0.55 5.38
C GLY A 132 4.39 -1.43 6.02
N THR A 133 4.13 -1.81 7.27
CA THR A 133 4.98 -2.74 8.03
C THR A 133 4.30 -4.07 8.32
N GLY A 134 2.97 -4.15 8.16
CA GLY A 134 2.18 -5.35 8.45
C GLY A 134 2.32 -6.45 7.41
N VAL A 135 1.81 -7.65 7.74
CA VAL A 135 1.89 -8.88 6.92
C VAL A 135 1.29 -8.69 5.52
N LEU A 136 0.21 -7.91 5.41
CA LEU A 136 -0.49 -7.65 4.15
C LEU A 136 0.11 -6.50 3.33
N ALA A 137 1.06 -5.76 3.88
CA ALA A 137 1.72 -4.66 3.20
C ALA A 137 3.19 -4.50 3.66
N PRO A 138 4.06 -5.50 3.46
CA PRO A 138 5.41 -5.53 4.04
C PRO A 138 6.43 -4.77 3.17
N PHE A 139 6.11 -3.51 2.86
CA PHE A 139 6.87 -2.69 1.90
C PHE A 139 7.93 -1.81 2.58
N SER A 140 7.75 -1.55 3.87
CA SER A 140 8.41 -0.48 4.62
C SER A 140 8.78 -0.95 6.04
N LYS A 141 9.59 -0.16 6.72
CA LYS A 141 9.91 -0.25 8.15
C LYS A 141 9.16 0.82 8.94
N LYS A 142 9.13 0.71 10.27
CA LYS A 142 8.51 1.72 11.14
C LYS A 142 9.10 3.13 10.91
N LYS A 143 10.42 3.22 10.77
CA LYS A 143 11.12 4.47 10.45
C LYS A 143 10.62 5.11 9.14
N ASP A 144 10.28 4.32 8.12
CA ASP A 144 9.75 4.86 6.85
C ASP A 144 8.38 5.53 7.04
N LEU A 145 7.54 4.97 7.92
CA LEU A 145 6.25 5.57 8.32
C LEU A 145 6.47 6.88 9.09
N GLU A 146 7.47 6.93 9.96
CA GLU A 146 7.83 8.13 10.73
C GLU A 146 8.36 9.26 9.82
N GLU A 147 9.14 8.92 8.79
CA GLU A 147 9.66 9.90 7.81
C GLU A 147 8.54 10.55 7.00
N ILE A 148 7.55 9.78 6.53
CA ILE A 148 6.39 10.36 5.83
C ILE A 148 5.51 11.18 6.78
N ASP A 149 5.37 10.75 8.04
CA ASP A 149 4.64 11.52 9.06
C ASP A 149 5.34 12.86 9.35
N TYR A 150 6.67 12.88 9.41
CA TYR A 150 7.41 14.14 9.56
C TYR A 150 7.25 15.04 8.32
N PHE A 151 7.38 14.48 7.11
CA PHE A 151 7.15 15.23 5.87
C PHE A 151 5.76 15.88 5.85
N THR A 152 4.72 15.12 6.20
CA THR A 152 3.35 15.65 6.23
C THR A 152 3.16 16.74 7.29
N LYS A 153 3.79 16.62 8.46
CA LYS A 153 3.81 17.69 9.48
C LYS A 153 4.45 18.98 8.96
N GLN A 154 5.52 18.87 8.17
CA GLN A 154 6.16 20.06 7.56
C GLN A 154 5.29 20.70 6.48
N LEU A 155 4.49 19.92 5.77
CA LEU A 155 3.54 20.43 4.79
C LEU A 155 2.31 21.08 5.45
N GLN A 156 2.02 20.72 6.71
CA GLN A 156 0.80 21.09 7.42
C GLN A 156 0.53 22.61 7.52
N PRO A 157 1.50 23.49 7.79
CA PRO A 157 1.26 24.94 7.80
C PRO A 157 0.70 25.45 6.47
N TYR A 158 1.29 25.01 5.35
CA TYR A 158 0.82 25.38 4.02
C TYR A 158 -0.59 24.83 3.74
N LEU A 159 -0.86 23.58 4.14
CA LEU A 159 -2.18 22.97 3.95
C LEU A 159 -3.27 23.67 4.76
N ASN A 160 -2.99 24.02 6.02
CA ASN A 160 -3.97 24.70 6.87
C ASN A 160 -4.33 26.09 6.31
N GLN A 161 -3.38 26.78 5.69
CA GLN A 161 -3.61 28.08 5.07
C GLN A 161 -4.44 27.95 3.77
N ASN A 162 -4.07 27.03 2.88
CA ASN A 162 -4.56 27.01 1.49
C ASN A 162 -5.64 25.95 1.20
N PHE A 163 -5.89 25.01 2.12
CA PHE A 163 -6.78 23.88 1.91
C PHE A 163 -7.86 23.80 3.00
N ILE A 164 -9.03 23.29 2.63
CA ILE A 164 -10.08 22.86 3.55
C ILE A 164 -9.71 21.46 4.04
N LYS A 165 -9.55 21.34 5.37
CA LYS A 165 -9.28 20.06 6.04
C LYS A 165 -10.60 19.34 6.33
N ASN A 166 -10.83 18.25 5.62
CA ASN A 166 -11.90 17.31 5.90
C ASN A 166 -11.33 16.14 6.71
N ASP A 167 -11.59 16.14 8.02
CA ASP A 167 -11.26 15.04 8.91
C ASP A 167 -12.44 14.07 8.97
N ARG A 168 -12.28 12.88 8.43
CA ARG A 168 -13.24 11.79 8.60
C ARG A 168 -12.55 10.71 9.40
N ARG A 169 -12.88 10.59 10.69
CA ARG A 169 -12.61 9.36 11.44
C ARG A 169 -13.41 8.24 10.79
N VAL A 170 -12.74 7.29 10.16
CA VAL A 170 -13.39 6.17 9.48
C VAL A 170 -13.92 5.23 10.57
N ARG A 171 -15.25 5.13 10.71
CA ARG A 171 -15.92 4.25 11.71
C ARG A 171 -15.62 2.75 11.51
N LEU A 172 -15.06 2.35 10.37
CA LEU A 172 -14.86 0.95 9.94
C LEU A 172 -13.37 0.58 9.73
N SER A 173 -12.48 1.05 10.59
CA SER A 173 -11.06 0.68 10.56
C SER A 173 -10.55 0.45 11.98
N PRO A 174 -9.47 -0.32 12.17
CA PRO A 174 -8.92 -0.58 13.49
C PRO A 174 -8.79 0.72 14.30
N PRO A 175 -9.02 0.70 15.62
CA PRO A 175 -8.91 1.87 16.48
C PRO A 175 -7.61 2.64 16.18
N GLY A 176 -7.72 3.95 15.93
CA GLY A 176 -6.56 4.82 15.62
C GLY A 176 -6.26 5.03 14.13
N THR A 177 -7.09 4.56 13.20
CA THR A 177 -6.96 4.90 11.77
C THR A 177 -7.48 6.31 11.50
N ILE A 178 -6.64 7.19 10.94
CA ILE A 178 -6.98 8.58 10.63
C ILE A 178 -6.96 8.78 9.11
N LYS A 179 -8.03 9.36 8.56
CA LYS A 179 -8.09 9.82 7.18
C LYS A 179 -8.21 11.34 7.13
N LEU A 180 -7.09 11.99 6.85
CA LEU A 180 -7.00 13.42 6.62
C LEU A 180 -7.08 13.69 5.12
N THR A 181 -8.07 14.47 4.72
CA THR A 181 -8.22 14.91 3.33
C THR A 181 -8.14 16.42 3.28
N TYR A 182 -7.17 16.96 2.54
CA TYR A 182 -7.01 18.38 2.29
C TYR A 182 -7.44 18.67 0.85
N THR A 183 -8.45 19.50 0.66
CA THR A 183 -8.92 19.93 -0.67
C THR A 183 -8.70 21.43 -0.81
N ARG A 184 -8.16 21.89 -1.94
CA ARG A 184 -7.80 23.30 -2.11
C ARG A 184 -9.04 24.19 -1.91
N LYS A 185 -8.87 25.31 -1.21
CA LYS A 185 -9.90 26.35 -1.14
C LYS A 185 -10.07 26.92 -2.55
N THR A 186 -11.28 26.78 -3.09
CA THR A 186 -11.72 27.50 -4.29
C THR A 186 -11.89 28.97 -3.98
#